data_AF-A0A7X9E976-F1
#
_entry.id   AF-A0A7X9E976-F1
#
_cell.length_a   1.000
_cell.length_b   1.000
_cell.length_c   1.000
_cell.angle_alpha   90.00
_cell.angle_beta   90.00
_cell.angle_gamma   90.00
#
_symmetry.space_group_name_H-M   'P 1'
#
loop_
_entity.id
_entity.type
_entity.pdbx_description
1 polymer ?
#
loop_
_entity_poly.entity_id
_entity_poly.type
_entity_poly.pdbx_seq_one_letter_code
_entity_poly.pdbx_strand_id
1 'polypeptide(L)'
;MKLKQIYDRDIFRHINPAVVVSEKDEATIEAEIKEYVFTDELIEKLYIILDTVLNKKSGKTGIWINGYYGSGKSHFIKFVHYLLNSNTSDLAFELYSKAVGTYDNMKSGANE
;
A
#
# COMPACT_ATOMS: atom_id res chain seq x y z
N MET A 1 28.84 -11.65 15.37
CA MET A 1 27.72 -10.95 14.69
C MET A 1 26.42 -11.42 15.34
N LYS A 2 25.57 -10.52 15.86
CA LYS A 2 24.25 -10.92 16.39
C LYS A 2 23.24 -10.90 15.25
N LEU A 3 22.38 -11.92 15.11
CA LEU A 3 21.37 -12.01 14.03
C LEU A 3 20.53 -10.73 13.90
N LYS A 4 20.20 -10.10 15.04
CA LYS A 4 19.48 -8.82 15.08
C LYS A 4 20.12 -7.68 14.26
N GLN A 5 21.42 -7.75 13.97
CA GLN A 5 22.16 -6.71 13.23
C GLN A 5 22.07 -6.88 11.71
N ILE A 6 21.46 -7.97 11.23
CA ILE A 6 21.30 -8.27 9.80
C ILE A 6 19.98 -7.72 9.27
N TYR A 7 18.98 -7.55 10.14
CA TYR A 7 17.64 -7.13 9.74
C TYR A 7 17.57 -5.61 9.60
N ASP A 8 16.88 -5.17 8.55
CA ASP A 8 16.61 -3.76 8.26
C ASP A 8 15.72 -3.09 9.33
N ARG A 9 14.84 -3.88 9.96
CA ARG A 9 13.88 -3.42 10.97
C ARG A 9 14.02 -4.18 12.28
N ASP A 10 13.58 -3.57 13.38
CA ASP A 10 13.57 -4.21 14.69
C ASP A 10 12.74 -5.49 14.68
N ILE A 11 13.31 -6.58 15.21
CA ILE A 11 12.68 -7.90 15.29
C ILE A 11 11.68 -8.01 16.46
N PHE A 12 11.68 -7.05 17.39
CA PHE A 12 10.74 -7.00 18.51
C PHE A 12 9.52 -6.09 18.27
N ARG A 13 9.39 -5.51 17.08
CA ARG A 13 8.26 -4.65 16.73
C ARG A 13 6.95 -5.43 16.71
N HIS A 14 5.85 -4.77 17.07
CA HIS A 14 4.52 -5.35 16.98
C HIS A 14 4.09 -5.41 15.51
N ILE A 15 3.62 -6.58 15.05
CA ILE A 15 3.08 -6.77 13.70
C ILE A 15 1.68 -7.34 13.85
N ASN A 16 0.69 -6.63 13.31
CA ASN A 16 -0.68 -7.10 13.32
C ASN A 16 -0.80 -8.30 12.35
N PRO A 17 -1.25 -9.47 12.83
CA PRO A 17 -1.29 -10.68 12.00
C PRO A 17 -2.37 -10.60 10.91
N ALA A 18 -3.37 -9.74 11.10
CA ALA A 18 -4.45 -9.53 10.17
C ALA A 18 -4.83 -8.06 10.11
N VAL A 19 -5.16 -7.58 8.91
CA VAL A 19 -5.68 -6.23 8.70
C VAL A 19 -7.17 -6.24 9.03
N VAL A 20 -7.55 -5.50 10.08
CA VAL A 20 -8.94 -5.36 10.50
C VAL A 20 -9.42 -3.95 10.17
N VAL A 21 -10.55 -3.84 9.47
CA VAL A 21 -11.08 -2.54 9.00
C VAL A 21 -11.58 -1.66 10.16
N SER A 22 -12.04 -2.27 11.26
CA SER A 22 -12.50 -1.55 12.45
C SER A 22 -11.36 -1.03 13.33
N GLU A 23 -10.12 -1.51 13.15
CA GLU A 23 -8.98 -1.00 13.89
C GLU A 23 -8.51 0.33 13.30
N LYS A 24 -8.69 1.38 14.11
CA LYS A 24 -8.40 2.78 13.77
C LYS A 24 -7.47 3.44 14.79
N ASP A 25 -6.82 2.65 15.63
CA ASP A 25 -5.80 3.16 16.53
C ASP A 25 -4.64 3.74 15.70
N GLU A 26 -4.15 4.91 16.09
CA GLU A 26 -3.14 5.66 15.34
C GLU A 26 -1.84 4.87 15.19
N ALA A 27 -1.42 4.15 16.24
CA ALA A 27 -0.22 3.32 16.19
C ALA A 27 -0.41 2.13 15.24
N THR A 28 -1.61 1.55 15.20
CA THR A 28 -1.95 0.49 14.23
C THR A 28 -1.92 1.03 12.80
N ILE A 29 -2.53 2.19 12.54
CA ILE A 29 -2.54 2.81 11.21
C ILE A 29 -1.12 3.10 10.73
N GLU A 30 -0.31 3.71 11.59
CA GLU A 30 1.09 4.02 11.30
C GLU A 30 1.90 2.75 10.99
N ALA A 31 1.73 1.69 11.79
CA ALA A 31 2.37 0.41 11.57
C ALA A 31 1.94 -0.23 10.25
N GLU A 32 0.64 -0.26 9.94
CA GLU A 32 0.12 -0.81 8.69
C GLU A 32 0.67 -0.09 7.46
N ILE A 33 0.75 1.25 7.50
CA ILE A 33 1.31 2.05 6.41
C ILE A 33 2.81 1.77 6.25
N LYS A 34 3.58 1.77 7.34
CA LYS A 34 5.04 1.56 7.32
C LYS A 34 5.46 0.13 6.95
N GLU A 35 4.66 -0.85 7.32
CA GLU A 35 4.91 -2.27 7.01
C GLU A 35 4.34 -2.70 5.65
N TYR A 36 3.66 -1.81 4.92
CA TYR A 36 3.19 -2.11 3.58
C TYR A 36 4.36 -2.37 2.63
N VAL A 37 4.34 -3.54 1.97
CA VAL A 37 5.35 -3.93 0.98
C VAL A 37 4.77 -3.76 -0.41
N PHE A 38 5.40 -2.91 -1.20
CA PHE A 38 5.01 -2.66 -2.58
C PHE A 38 5.71 -3.63 -3.52
N THR A 39 4.93 -4.18 -4.46
CA THR A 39 5.45 -4.77 -5.69
C THR A 39 5.21 -3.80 -6.83
N ASP A 40 5.94 -4.00 -7.93
CA ASP A 40 5.79 -3.22 -9.16
C ASP A 40 4.33 -3.16 -9.62
N GLU A 41 3.62 -4.30 -9.62
CA GLU A 41 2.20 -4.37 -9.98
C GLU A 41 1.32 -3.54 -9.03
N LEU A 42 1.56 -3.60 -7.71
CA LEU A 42 0.77 -2.83 -6.75
C LEU A 42 0.97 -1.33 -6.94
N ILE A 43 2.17 -0.89 -7.31
CA ILE A 43 2.46 0.50 -7.62
C ILE A 43 1.62 0.95 -8.81
N GLU A 44 1.64 0.20 -9.91
CA GLU A 44 0.84 0.52 -11.10
C GLU A 44 -0.66 0.57 -10.81
N LYS A 45 -1.19 -0.42 -10.08
CA LYS A 45 -2.63 -0.46 -9.75
C LYS A 45 -3.03 0.68 -8.81
N LEU A 46 -2.19 1.06 -7.84
CA LEU A 46 -2.43 2.23 -6.98
C LEU A 46 -2.48 3.52 -7.81
N TYR A 47 -1.54 3.70 -8.74
CA TYR A 47 -1.54 4.85 -9.65
C TYR A 47 -2.83 4.91 -10.47
N ILE A 48 -3.26 3.81 -11.09
CA ILE A 48 -4.50 3.75 -11.89
C ILE A 48 -5.71 4.15 -11.07
N ILE A 49 -5.80 3.67 -9.82
CA ILE A 49 -6.91 4.00 -8.92
C ILE A 49 -6.87 5.49 -8.56
N LEU A 50 -5.72 6.02 -8.14
CA LEU A 50 -5.58 7.43 -7.76
C LEU A 50 -5.89 8.36 -8.93
N ASP A 51 -5.33 8.09 -10.12
CA ASP A 51 -5.61 8.88 -11.32
C ASP A 51 -7.11 8.85 -11.67
N THR A 52 -7.72 7.66 -11.60
CA THR A 52 -9.15 7.51 -11.90
C THR A 52 -10.03 8.23 -10.88
N VAL A 53 -9.69 8.21 -9.59
CA VAL A 53 -10.48 8.84 -8.53
C VAL A 53 -10.27 10.36 -8.49
N LEU A 54 -9.04 10.83 -8.67
CA LEU A 54 -8.68 12.25 -8.50
C LEU A 54 -8.87 13.07 -9.78
N ASN A 55 -8.58 12.49 -10.96
CA ASN A 55 -8.52 13.23 -12.22
C ASN A 55 -9.73 12.99 -13.14
N LYS A 56 -10.39 11.82 -13.09
CA LYS A 56 -11.56 11.53 -13.95
C LYS A 56 -12.86 12.00 -13.29
N LYS A 57 -13.26 13.24 -13.60
CA LYS A 57 -14.43 13.91 -12.99
C LYS A 57 -15.78 13.67 -13.67
N SER A 58 -15.84 12.84 -14.73
CA SER A 58 -17.07 12.58 -15.49
C SER A 58 -17.44 11.10 -15.51
N GLY A 59 -18.72 10.79 -15.30
CA GLY A 59 -19.24 9.41 -15.32
C GLY A 59 -19.26 8.75 -13.95
N LYS A 60 -19.65 7.48 -13.91
CA LYS A 60 -19.58 6.63 -12.70
C LYS A 60 -18.29 5.82 -12.74
N THR A 61 -17.50 5.91 -11.67
CA THR A 61 -16.29 5.10 -11.50
C THR A 61 -16.62 3.85 -10.69
N GLY A 62 -16.24 2.69 -11.21
CA GLY A 62 -16.26 1.41 -10.50
C GLY A 62 -14.91 0.73 -10.63
N ILE A 63 -14.39 0.16 -9.54
CA ILE A 63 -13.13 -0.57 -9.50
C ILE A 63 -13.44 -2.01 -9.11
N TRP A 64 -12.97 -2.98 -9.89
CA TRP A 64 -13.10 -4.40 -9.60
C TRP A 64 -11.77 -4.95 -9.08
N ILE A 65 -11.78 -5.56 -7.89
CA ILE A 65 -10.58 -6.13 -7.27
C ILE A 65 -10.81 -7.63 -7.09
N ASN A 66 -9.95 -8.43 -7.73
CA ASN A 66 -9.99 -9.90 -7.69
C ASN A 66 -8.66 -10.46 -7.19
N GLY A 67 -8.65 -11.69 -6.67
CA GLY A 67 -7.47 -12.40 -6.19
C GLY A 67 -7.81 -13.50 -5.20
N TYR A 68 -6.88 -14.43 -4.99
CA TYR A 68 -7.03 -15.56 -4.06
C TYR A 68 -7.13 -15.15 -2.59
N TYR A 69 -7.61 -16.04 -1.71
CA TYR A 69 -7.58 -15.80 -0.27
C TYR A 69 -6.14 -15.55 0.21
N GLY A 70 -5.94 -14.55 1.08
CA GLY A 70 -4.60 -14.15 1.54
C GLY A 70 -3.79 -13.29 0.57
N SER A 71 -4.30 -12.94 -0.63
CA SER A 71 -3.56 -12.15 -1.62
C SER A 71 -3.46 -10.63 -1.31
N GLY A 72 -3.84 -10.19 -0.11
CA GLY A 72 -3.74 -8.78 0.29
C GLY A 72 -4.83 -7.83 -0.22
N LYS A 73 -5.91 -8.30 -0.88
CA LYS A 73 -6.99 -7.42 -1.41
C LYS A 73 -7.54 -6.39 -0.42
N SER A 74 -7.89 -6.82 0.79
CA SER A 74 -8.40 -5.91 1.82
C SER A 74 -7.35 -4.91 2.28
N HIS A 75 -6.08 -5.33 2.36
CA HIS A 75 -4.96 -4.45 2.71
C HIS A 75 -4.71 -3.42 1.62
N PHE A 76 -4.77 -3.82 0.36
CA PHE A 76 -4.67 -2.92 -0.80
C PHE A 76 -5.76 -1.85 -0.79
N ILE A 77 -7.02 -2.23 -0.54
CA ILE A 77 -8.14 -1.27 -0.42
C ILE A 77 -7.92 -0.34 0.79
N LYS A 78 -7.44 -0.87 1.91
CA LYS A 78 -7.13 -0.06 3.10
C LYS A 78 -5.99 0.93 2.82
N PHE A 79 -4.99 0.55 2.03
CA PHE A 79 -3.92 1.44 1.61
C PHE A 79 -4.41 2.55 0.67
N VAL A 80 -5.32 2.23 -0.27
CA VAL A 80 -6.03 3.25 -1.06
C VAL A 80 -6.78 4.22 -0.15
N HIS A 81 -7.47 3.72 0.87
CA HIS A 81 -8.11 4.57 1.87
C HIS A 81 -7.09 5.49 2.57
N TYR A 82 -5.92 4.98 2.94
CA TYR A 82 -4.88 5.79 3.58
C TYR A 82 -4.35 6.91 2.68
N LEU A 83 -4.21 6.65 1.38
CA LEU A 83 -3.82 7.67 0.40
C LEU A 83 -4.89 8.77 0.22
N LEU A 84 -6.17 8.44 0.38
CA LEU A 84 -7.28 9.37 0.16
C LEU A 84 -7.79 10.06 1.44
N ASN A 85 -7.36 9.63 2.61
CA ASN A 85 -7.79 10.17 3.89
C ASN A 85 -6.81 11.25 4.37
N SER A 86 -7.31 12.46 4.67
CA SER A 86 -6.50 13.62 5.06
C SER A 86 -5.62 13.39 6.29
N ASN A 87 -5.99 12.48 7.18
CA ASN A 87 -5.23 12.24 8.41
C ASN A 87 -4.04 11.30 8.19
N THR A 88 -4.01 10.58 7.07
CA THR A 88 -2.99 9.55 6.78
C THR A 88 -2.29 9.76 5.45
N SER A 89 -2.82 10.64 4.59
CA SER A 89 -2.37 10.83 3.22
C SER A 89 -0.89 11.20 3.15
N ASP A 90 -0.41 12.06 4.03
CA ASP A 90 0.98 12.53 4.00
C ASP A 90 1.96 11.36 4.19
N LEU A 91 1.75 10.54 5.24
CA LEU A 91 2.58 9.37 5.50
C LEU A 91 2.43 8.30 4.40
N ALA A 92 1.20 8.06 3.92
CA ALA A 92 0.94 7.07 2.88
C ALA A 92 1.61 7.46 1.55
N PHE A 93 1.54 8.75 1.16
CA PHE A 93 2.21 9.25 -0.04
C PHE A 93 3.73 9.29 0.11
N GLU A 94 4.26 9.55 1.30
CA GLU A 94 5.70 9.46 1.55
C GLU A 94 6.23 8.04 1.25
N LEU A 95 5.57 7.02 1.79
CA LEU A 95 5.93 5.62 1.56
C LEU A 95 5.72 5.20 0.10
N TYR A 96 4.58 5.59 -0.49
CA TYR A 96 4.30 5.29 -1.88
C TYR A 96 5.32 5.94 -2.84
N SER A 97 5.70 7.19 -2.59
CA SER A 97 6.71 7.90 -3.40
C SER A 97 8.09 7.25 -3.29
N LYS A 98 8.48 6.78 -2.10
CA LYS A 98 9.71 6.00 -1.92
C LYS A 98 9.68 4.72 -2.75
N ALA A 99 8.56 4.01 -2.77
CA ALA A 99 8.40 2.79 -3.57
C ALA A 99 8.47 3.08 -5.09
N VAL A 100 7.80 4.14 -5.55
CA VAL A 100 7.88 4.61 -6.95
C VAL A 100 9.31 4.98 -7.33
N GLY A 101 10.09 5.57 -6.43
CA GLY A 101 11.50 5.88 -6.68
C GLY A 101 12.39 4.66 -6.96
N THR A 102 11.94 3.47 -6.57
CA THR A 102 12.60 2.17 -6.81
C THR A 102 11.92 1.33 -7.89
N TYR A 103 10.83 1.82 -8.48
CA TYR A 103 10.04 1.11 -9.49
C TYR A 103 10.83 1.01 -10.81
N ASP A 104 10.93 -0.21 -11.35
CA ASP A 104 11.68 -0.51 -12.57
C ASP A 104 10.76 -0.66 -13.77
N ASN A 105 10.61 0.43 -14.53
CA ASN A 105 9.76 0.50 -15.73
C ASN A 105 10.26 -0.36 -16.89
N MET A 106 11.44 -0.99 -16.79
CA MET A 106 12.04 -1.80 -17.86
C MET A 106 11.79 -3.31 -17.70
N LYS A 107 11.10 -3.75 -16.63
CA LYS A 107 10.73 -5.17 -16.49
C LYS A 107 9.68 -5.57 -17.52
N SER A 108 10.04 -6.51 -18.39
CA SER A 108 9.18 -7.10 -19.41
C SER A 108 7.92 -7.70 -18.78
N GLY A 109 6.74 -7.17 -19.12
CA GLY A 109 5.42 -7.61 -18.60
C GLY A 109 4.47 -6.48 -18.19
N ALA A 110 4.91 -5.21 -18.22
CA ALA A 110 4.17 -4.04 -17.71
C ALA A 110 2.90 -3.63 -18.51
N ASN A 111 2.41 -4.43 -19.46
CA ASN A 111 1.24 -4.09 -20.29
C ASN A 111 0.47 -5.33 -20.79
N GLU A 112 0.28 -6.35 -19.94
CA GLU A 112 -0.74 -7.39 -20.17
C GLU A 112 -1.94 -7.23 -19.21
#